data_AF-A0A6M3IIZ5-F1
#
_entry.id   AF-A0A6M3IIZ5-F1
#
_cell.length_a   1.000
_cell.length_b   1.000
_cell.length_c   1.000
_cell.angle_alpha   90.00
_cell.angle_beta   90.00
_cell.angle_gamma   90.00
#
_symmetry.space_group_name_H-M   'P 1'
#
loop_
_entity.id
_entity.type
_entity.pdbx_description
1 polymer ?
#
loop_
_entity_poly.entity_id
_entity_poly.type
_entity_poly.pdbx_seq_one_letter_code
_entity_poly.pdbx_strand_id
1 'polypeptide(L)'
;MIPVDQENTNDCQRACVASILELPLTDVPNFMLPNSDGWVERMQEFTKPYGFLTLNLFFTDGKSEEYLKDCYTIAGGESPRSPEREHAVVWKNGKMVHDPSPTRAGIVGKPHSYTVFIGMEPWKQKLNPNLAG
;
A
#
# COMPACT_ATOMS: atom_id res chain seq x y z
N MET A 1 -1.61 11.69 2.38
CA MET A 1 -1.56 10.54 3.28
C MET A 1 -1.36 11.04 4.70
N ILE A 2 -1.99 10.40 5.68
CA ILE A 2 -1.82 10.67 7.11
C ILE A 2 -1.26 9.39 7.75
N PRO A 3 -0.12 9.40 8.46
CA PRO A 3 0.46 8.16 8.98
C PRO A 3 -0.47 7.50 10.00
N VAL A 4 -0.75 6.20 9.81
CA VAL A 4 -1.52 5.38 10.73
C VAL A 4 -0.68 4.19 11.16
N ASP A 5 -0.57 3.97 12.46
CA ASP A 5 0.18 2.87 13.05
C ASP A 5 -0.66 1.61 13.13
N GLN A 6 0.01 0.46 13.07
CA GLN A 6 -0.62 -0.84 13.24
C GLN A 6 -0.88 -1.10 14.74
N GLU A 7 -1.99 -1.76 15.08
CA GLU A 7 -2.35 -2.13 16.46
C GLU A 7 -1.88 -3.53 16.83
N ASN A 8 -1.73 -4.42 15.85
CA ASN A 8 -1.41 -5.83 16.04
C ASN A 8 -0.18 -6.23 15.20
N THR A 9 0.18 -7.51 15.18
CA THR A 9 1.34 -7.98 14.39
C THR A 9 1.01 -8.29 12.92
N ASN A 10 -0.28 -8.36 12.57
CA ASN A 10 -0.77 -8.79 11.25
C ASN A 10 -1.66 -7.74 10.55
N ASP A 11 -1.57 -6.47 10.93
CA ASP A 11 -2.39 -5.38 10.38
C ASP A 11 -1.58 -4.29 9.68
N CYS A 12 -0.31 -4.57 9.33
CA CYS A 12 0.53 -3.65 8.55
C CYS A 12 -0.13 -3.24 7.22
N GLN A 13 -0.73 -4.19 6.49
CA GLN A 13 -1.46 -3.90 5.24
C GLN A 13 -2.66 -2.97 5.48
N ARG A 14 -3.46 -3.25 6.51
CA ARG A 14 -4.62 -2.44 6.91
C ARG A 14 -4.19 -1.01 7.27
N ALA A 15 -3.11 -0.87 8.02
CA ALA A 15 -2.57 0.43 8.41
C ALA A 15 -2.01 1.23 7.22
N CYS A 16 -1.38 0.58 6.25
CA CYS A 16 -0.99 1.22 4.99
C CYS A 16 -2.19 1.72 4.17
N VAL A 17 -3.25 0.91 4.05
CA VAL A 17 -4.50 1.32 3.38
C VAL A 17 -5.13 2.51 4.13
N ALA A 18 -5.24 2.45 5.45
CA ALA A 18 -5.74 3.54 6.28
C ALA A 18 -4.91 4.83 6.08
N SER A 19 -3.58 4.70 6.00
CA SER A 19 -2.69 5.85 5.81
C SER A 19 -2.88 6.54 4.46
N ILE A 20 -3.02 5.75 3.39
CA ILE A 20 -3.17 6.25 2.02
C ILE A 20 -4.56 6.85 1.81
N LEU A 21 -5.61 6.19 2.31
CA LEU A 21 -6.99 6.67 2.19
C LEU A 21 -7.37 7.71 3.26
N GLU A 22 -6.46 8.00 4.20
CA GLU A 22 -6.65 8.96 5.30
C GLU A 22 -7.86 8.62 6.19
N LEU A 23 -8.01 7.33 6.49
CA LEU A 23 -9.09 6.79 7.31
C LEU A 23 -8.58 6.41 8.70
N PRO A 24 -9.44 6.44 9.73
CA PRO A 24 -9.15 5.79 11.01
C PRO A 24 -8.85 4.30 10.80
N LEU A 25 -7.91 3.75 11.58
CA LEU A 25 -7.55 2.33 11.49
C LEU A 25 -8.76 1.42 11.76
N THR A 26 -9.68 1.83 12.63
CA THR A 26 -10.92 1.10 12.97
C THR A 26 -11.88 0.95 11.80
N ASP A 27 -11.77 1.81 10.79
CA ASP A 27 -12.69 1.85 9.66
C ASP A 27 -12.18 1.01 8.47
N VAL A 28 -10.95 0.50 8.57
CA VAL A 28 -10.33 -0.38 7.57
C VAL A 28 -10.31 -1.82 8.11
N PRO A 29 -10.91 -2.80 7.40
CA PRO A 29 -10.92 -4.17 7.86
C PRO A 29 -9.52 -4.78 7.83
N ASN A 30 -9.27 -5.75 8.69
CA ASN A 30 -8.04 -6.53 8.58
C ASN A 30 -8.17 -7.53 7.42
N PHE A 31 -7.40 -7.31 6.35
CA PHE A 31 -7.39 -8.18 5.19
C PHE A 31 -6.59 -9.48 5.42
N MET A 32 -5.60 -9.47 6.31
CA MET A 32 -4.64 -10.56 6.51
C MET A 32 -5.02 -11.43 7.72
N LEU A 33 -6.23 -12.01 7.70
CA LEU A 33 -6.71 -12.91 8.74
C LEU A 33 -6.04 -14.30 8.62
N PRO A 34 -6.02 -15.12 9.68
CA PRO A 34 -5.52 -16.49 9.58
C PRO A 34 -6.26 -17.28 8.50
N ASN A 35 -5.51 -18.05 7.68
CA ASN A 35 -6.03 -18.82 6.51
C ASN A 35 -6.71 -17.98 5.43
N SER A 36 -6.34 -16.71 5.30
CA SER A 36 -7.06 -15.81 4.41
C SER A 36 -6.55 -15.85 2.98
N ASP A 37 -6.95 -16.88 2.25
CA ASP A 37 -7.11 -16.76 0.81
C ASP A 37 -8.08 -15.58 0.52
N GLY A 38 -7.94 -14.94 -0.64
CA GLY A 38 -8.89 -13.90 -1.05
C GLY A 38 -8.70 -12.51 -0.42
N TRP A 39 -7.52 -12.19 0.15
CA TRP A 39 -7.27 -10.86 0.76
C TRP A 39 -7.24 -9.73 -0.28
N VAL A 40 -6.80 -10.03 -1.51
CA VAL A 40 -6.76 -9.06 -2.61
C VAL A 40 -8.17 -8.65 -3.01
N GLU A 41 -9.09 -9.61 -3.09
CA GLU A 41 -10.49 -9.43 -3.41
C GLU A 41 -11.18 -8.59 -2.34
N ARG A 42 -10.97 -8.90 -1.06
CA ARG A 42 -11.51 -8.11 0.06
C ARG A 42 -10.96 -6.68 0.07
N MET A 43 -9.68 -6.50 -0.25
CA MET A 43 -9.08 -5.17 -0.37
C MET A 43 -9.71 -4.40 -1.55
N GLN A 44 -9.84 -5.02 -2.73
CA GLN A 44 -10.52 -4.45 -3.89
C GLN A 44 -11.97 -4.03 -3.56
N GLU A 45 -12.74 -4.92 -2.92
CA GLU A 45 -14.13 -4.65 -2.53
C GLU A 45 -14.22 -3.48 -1.55
N PHE A 46 -13.29 -3.39 -0.60
CA PHE A 46 -13.22 -2.29 0.35
C PHE A 46 -12.84 -0.96 -0.29
N THR A 47 -11.89 -0.94 -1.22
CA THR A 47 -11.40 0.32 -1.83
C THR A 47 -12.34 0.86 -2.90
N LYS A 48 -13.19 0.02 -3.48
CA LYS A 48 -14.08 0.38 -4.58
C LYS A 48 -15.08 1.50 -4.22
N PRO A 49 -15.76 1.51 -3.06
CA PRO A 49 -16.58 2.64 -2.62
C PRO A 49 -15.83 3.97 -2.49
N TYR A 50 -14.51 3.94 -2.23
CA TYR A 50 -13.65 5.13 -2.21
C TYR A 50 -13.18 5.56 -3.61
N GLY A 51 -13.67 4.90 -4.66
CA GLY A 51 -13.33 5.21 -6.05
C GLY A 51 -11.97 4.67 -6.48
N PHE A 52 -11.47 3.60 -5.86
CA PHE A 52 -10.19 2.98 -6.22
C PHE A 52 -10.32 1.49 -6.52
N LEU A 53 -9.61 1.05 -7.56
CA LEU A 53 -9.19 -0.34 -7.75
C LEU A 53 -7.77 -0.51 -7.22
N THR A 54 -7.41 -1.69 -6.75
CA THR A 54 -6.04 -1.99 -6.33
C THR A 54 -5.40 -3.05 -7.22
N LEU A 55 -4.17 -2.82 -7.67
CA LEU A 55 -3.36 -3.81 -8.38
C LEU A 55 -2.07 -4.09 -7.62
N ASN A 56 -1.66 -5.36 -7.58
CA ASN A 56 -0.34 -5.75 -7.08
C ASN A 56 0.61 -5.90 -8.27
N LEU A 57 1.69 -5.13 -8.27
CA LEU A 57 2.69 -5.10 -9.33
C LEU A 57 4.01 -5.68 -8.85
N PHE A 58 4.65 -6.45 -9.72
CA PHE A 58 5.98 -7.04 -9.52
C PHE A 58 6.86 -6.59 -10.68
N PHE A 59 7.89 -5.78 -10.39
CA PHE A 59 8.79 -5.25 -11.41
C PHE A 59 10.04 -6.11 -11.52
N THR A 60 10.39 -6.52 -12.74
CA THR A 60 11.57 -7.35 -13.03
C THR A 60 12.72 -6.57 -13.65
N ASP A 61 12.47 -5.36 -14.15
CA ASP A 61 13.44 -4.49 -14.83
C ASP A 61 14.14 -3.48 -13.91
N GLY A 62 13.76 -3.46 -12.62
CA GLY A 62 14.31 -2.55 -11.62
C GLY A 62 13.83 -1.10 -11.75
N LYS A 63 12.88 -0.78 -12.64
CA LYS A 63 12.40 0.58 -12.93
C LYS A 63 11.15 1.00 -12.17
N SER A 64 10.79 0.27 -11.11
CA SER A 64 9.61 0.57 -10.27
C SER A 64 9.50 2.04 -9.84
N GLU A 65 10.61 2.70 -9.50
CA GLU A 65 10.62 4.12 -9.12
C GLU A 65 10.23 5.06 -10.26
N GLU A 66 10.63 4.74 -11.50
CA GLU A 66 10.28 5.52 -12.69
C GLU A 66 8.78 5.39 -12.99
N TYR A 67 8.25 4.16 -12.96
CA TYR A 67 6.85 3.89 -13.28
C TYR A 67 5.87 4.34 -12.19
N LEU A 68 6.30 4.37 -10.93
CA LEU A 68 5.48 4.73 -9.78
C LEU A 68 5.80 6.13 -9.25
N LYS A 69 6.44 6.96 -10.06
CA LYS A 69 6.79 8.33 -9.69
C LYS A 69 5.55 9.11 -9.26
N ASP A 70 5.69 9.81 -8.14
CA ASP A 70 4.70 10.64 -7.48
C ASP A 70 3.46 9.92 -6.93
N CYS A 71 3.41 8.58 -7.06
CA CYS A 71 2.37 7.74 -6.47
C CYS A 71 2.72 7.33 -5.04
N TYR A 72 1.74 7.39 -4.15
CA TYR A 72 1.79 6.61 -2.91
C TYR A 72 1.41 5.17 -3.23
N THR A 73 2.25 4.23 -2.79
CA THR A 73 2.03 2.80 -2.96
C THR A 73 2.25 2.07 -1.65
N ILE A 74 1.74 0.84 -1.55
CA ILE A 74 2.10 -0.06 -0.46
C ILE A 74 3.20 -0.96 -1.00
N ALA A 75 4.38 -0.88 -0.41
CA ALA A 75 5.50 -1.77 -0.74
C ALA A 75 5.47 -2.99 0.18
N GLY A 76 5.59 -4.18 -0.40
CA GLY A 76 5.77 -5.44 0.31
C GLY A 76 7.22 -5.92 0.22
N GLY A 77 7.75 -6.46 1.32
CA GLY A 77 9.09 -7.05 1.36
C GLY A 77 9.33 -7.88 2.62
N GLU A 78 10.53 -8.46 2.72
CA GLU A 78 10.91 -9.27 3.88
C GLU A 78 10.96 -8.41 5.16
N SER A 79 10.37 -8.91 6.24
CA SER A 79 10.43 -8.26 7.55
C SER A 79 11.78 -8.49 8.22
N PRO A 80 12.53 -7.44 8.62
CA PRO A 80 13.76 -7.61 9.40
C PRO A 80 13.54 -8.26 10.77
N ARG A 81 12.29 -8.30 11.25
CA ARG A 81 11.90 -8.80 12.57
C ARG A 81 11.45 -10.25 12.56
N SER A 82 10.96 -10.71 11.42
CA SER A 82 10.34 -12.03 11.24
C SER A 82 10.58 -12.45 9.79
N PRO A 83 11.77 -12.99 9.46
CA PRO A 83 12.14 -13.34 8.09
C PRO A 83 11.15 -14.28 7.38
N GLU A 84 10.38 -15.04 8.16
CA GLU A 84 9.31 -15.91 7.67
C GLU A 84 7.99 -15.19 7.31
N ARG A 85 7.92 -13.85 7.48
CA ARG A 85 6.74 -13.03 7.21
C ARG A 85 7.06 -11.85 6.28
N GLU A 86 6.13 -11.56 5.38
CA GLU A 86 6.16 -10.30 4.64
C GLU A 86 5.71 -9.13 5.53
N HIS A 87 6.22 -7.94 5.22
CA HIS A 87 5.85 -6.69 5.85
C HIS A 87 5.45 -5.64 4.80
N ALA A 88 4.43 -4.86 5.13
CA ALA A 88 3.89 -3.82 4.27
C ALA A 88 4.24 -2.44 4.83
N VAL A 89 4.72 -1.56 3.97
CA VAL A 89 5.07 -0.16 4.30
C VAL A 89 4.51 0.80 3.25
N VAL A 90 4.32 2.06 3.59
CA VAL A 90 3.95 3.09 2.62
C VAL A 90 5.22 3.57 1.91
N TRP A 91 5.17 3.58 0.59
CA TRP A 91 6.29 3.91 -0.28
C TRP A 91 5.91 5.05 -1.23
N LYS A 92 6.88 5.91 -1.55
CA LYS A 92 6.74 6.96 -2.56
C LYS A 92 8.12 7.41 -3.05
N ASN A 93 8.26 7.63 -4.34
CA ASN A 93 9.47 8.20 -4.97
C ASN A 93 10.76 7.47 -4.51
N GLY A 94 10.75 6.15 -4.66
CA GLY A 94 11.90 5.30 -4.34
C GLY A 94 12.22 5.14 -2.85
N LYS A 95 11.36 5.64 -1.95
CA LYS A 95 11.64 5.69 -0.51
C LYS A 95 10.44 5.21 0.31
N MET A 96 10.75 4.57 1.44
CA MET A 96 9.79 4.34 2.50
C MET A 96 9.42 5.68 3.15
N VAL A 97 8.13 6.01 3.14
CA VAL A 97 7.62 7.25 3.76
C VAL A 97 6.89 7.01 5.07
N HIS A 98 6.42 5.78 5.31
CA HIS A 98 5.86 5.36 6.58
C HIS A 98 5.98 3.85 6.76
N ASP A 99 6.39 3.41 7.95
CA ASP A 99 6.33 2.01 8.37
C ASP A 99 5.32 1.91 9.50
N PRO A 100 4.17 1.22 9.34
CA PRO A 100 3.18 1.07 10.41
C PRO A 100 3.65 0.33 11.66
N SER A 101 4.74 -0.43 11.59
CA SER A 101 5.29 -1.16 12.73
C SER A 101 5.80 -0.19 13.81
N PRO A 102 5.54 -0.42 15.11
CA PRO A 102 6.09 0.40 16.20
C PRO A 102 7.62 0.51 16.18
N THR A 103 8.30 -0.50 15.62
CA THR A 103 9.76 -0.53 15.53
C THR A 103 10.34 0.33 14.42
N ARG A 104 9.53 0.74 13.43
CA ARG A 104 9.96 1.47 12.23
C ARG A 104 11.14 0.82 11.49
N ALA A 105 11.22 -0.51 11.53
CA ALA A 105 12.36 -1.26 10.99
C ALA A 105 12.32 -1.36 9.46
N GLY A 106 11.17 -1.09 8.85
CA GLY A 106 10.95 -1.17 7.41
C GLY A 106 10.97 -2.60 6.89
N ILE A 107 11.49 -2.73 5.67
CA ILE A 107 11.69 -3.99 4.95
C ILE A 107 13.18 -4.19 4.64
N VAL A 108 13.60 -5.43 4.45
CA VAL A 108 14.96 -5.75 4.02
C VAL A 108 15.11 -5.47 2.52
N GLY A 109 16.16 -4.73 2.15
CA GLY A 109 16.51 -4.51 0.74
C GLY A 109 15.50 -3.68 -0.04
N LYS A 110 15.19 -4.10 -1.27
CA LYS A 110 14.22 -3.43 -2.16
C LYS A 110 12.85 -4.12 -2.04
N PRO A 111 11.73 -3.38 -2.22
CA PRO A 111 10.41 -4.00 -2.28
C PRO A 111 10.33 -5.11 -3.34
N HIS A 112 9.66 -6.20 -3.00
CA HIS A 112 9.34 -7.30 -3.92
C HIS A 112 8.03 -7.05 -4.68
N SER A 113 7.11 -6.32 -4.06
CA SER A 113 5.79 -6.03 -4.61
C SER A 113 5.35 -4.59 -4.30
N TYR A 114 4.45 -4.08 -5.14
CA TYR A 114 3.82 -2.77 -4.95
C TYR A 114 2.31 -2.89 -5.16
N THR A 115 1.50 -2.60 -4.13
CA THR A 115 0.08 -2.33 -4.32
C THR A 115 -0.11 -0.88 -4.74
N VAL A 116 -0.73 -0.68 -5.90
CA VAL A 116 -1.11 0.64 -6.43
C VAL A 116 -2.62 0.84 -6.36
N PHE A 117 -3.04 2.09 -6.12
CA PHE A 117 -4.45 2.50 -6.14
C PHE A 117 -4.73 3.21 -7.47
N ILE A 118 -5.60 2.62 -8.28
CA ILE A 118 -6.02 3.18 -9.55
C ILE A 118 -7.36 3.86 -9.34
N GLY A 119 -7.38 5.17 -9.57
CA GLY A 119 -8.61 5.95 -9.57
C GLY A 119 -9.62 5.39 -10.56
N MET A 120 -10.80 5.04 -10.08
CA MET A 120 -11.94 4.68 -10.91
C MET A 120 -12.46 5.92 -11.62
N GLU A 121 -12.96 5.71 -12.84
CA GLU A 121 -13.43 6.79 -13.71
C GLU A 121 -12.42 7.96 -13.76
N PRO A 122 -11.15 7.70 -14.14
CA PRO A 122 -10.09 8.71 -14.08
C PRO A 122 -10.41 9.96 -14.92
N TRP A 123 -11.29 9.82 -15.93
CA TRP A 123 -11.83 10.92 -16.73
C TRP A 123 -12.75 11.88 -15.96
N LYS A 124 -13.27 11.49 -14.79
CA LYS A 124 -14.06 12.35 -13.89
C LYS A 124 -13.22 12.93 -12.75
N GLN A 125 -12.05 12.38 -12.51
CA GLN A 125 -11.14 12.95 -11.52
C GLN A 125 -10.63 14.28 -12.07
N LYS A 126 -10.48 15.29 -11.19
CA LYS A 126 -9.83 16.55 -11.59
C LYS A 126 -8.39 16.21 -11.96
N LEU A 127 -8.14 15.99 -13.25
CA LEU A 127 -6.78 15.91 -13.75
C LEU A 127 -6.10 17.22 -13.35
N ASN A 128 -4.90 17.12 -12.76
CA ASN A 128 -4.07 18.30 -12.61
C ASN A 128 -3.91 18.90 -14.02
N PRO A 129 -4.39 20.13 -14.28
CA PRO A 129 -4.35 20.71 -15.62
C PRO A 129 -2.92 20.84 -16.16
N ASN A 130 -1.90 20.70 -15.30
CA ASN A 130 -0.49 20.67 -15.67
C ASN A 130 0.01 19.30 -16.19
N LEU A 131 -0.83 18.27 -16.26
CA LEU A 131 -0.48 16.94 -16.79
C LEU A 131 -1.10 16.65 -18.17
N ALA A 132 -1.85 17.60 -18.74
CA ALA A 132 -2.37 17.53 -20.10
C ALA A 132 -1.45 18.27 -21.10
N GLY A 133 -0.13 18.08 -20.93
CA GLY A 133 0.92 18.65 -21.79
C GLY A 133 1.46 17.60 -22.76
#